data_AF-A0A383S5K2-F1
#
_entry.id   AF-A0A383S5K2-F1
#
_cell.length_a   1.000
_cell.length_b   1.000
_cell.length_c   1.000
_cell.angle_alpha   90.00
_cell.angle_beta   90.00
_cell.angle_gamma   90.00
#
_symmetry.space_group_name_H-M   'P 1'
#
loop_
_entity.id
_entity.type
_entity.pdbx_description
1 polymer ?
#
loop_
_entity_poly.entity_id
_entity_poly.type
_entity_poly.pdbx_seq_one_letter_code
_entity_poly.pdbx_strand_id
1 'polypeptide(L)'
;MTGVSVTAWVMFGLNIVTPVSVAVTSLVQSRPKAKPTHWAGIRVAATMRSPAAWRVAHRAAFRWSRFDLIGVCGAALICLLLLRARWLVLAECVLYACCLVSLALNTWHAVKAAEAVGSLDAAGRSCRN
;
A
#
# COMPACT_ATOMS: atom_id res chain seq x y z
N MET A 1 -34.63 -3.44 -5.11
CA MET A 1 -33.23 -2.94 -5.08
C MET A 1 -32.89 -2.63 -3.64
N THR A 2 -31.86 -3.28 -3.08
CA THR A 2 -31.39 -3.08 -1.70
C THR A 2 -31.23 -1.59 -1.40
N GLY A 3 -31.78 -1.08 -0.29
CA GLY A 3 -31.74 0.35 0.08
C GLY A 3 -30.35 0.92 0.42
N VAL A 4 -29.31 0.40 -0.22
CA VAL A 4 -27.91 0.83 -0.14
C VAL A 4 -27.71 1.98 -1.12
N SER A 5 -27.19 3.10 -0.64
CA SER A 5 -26.96 4.29 -1.46
C SER A 5 -25.82 4.07 -2.45
N VAL A 6 -25.83 4.84 -3.55
CA VAL A 6 -24.71 4.88 -4.51
C VAL A 6 -23.40 5.23 -3.80
N THR A 7 -23.43 6.16 -2.84
CA THR A 7 -22.26 6.54 -2.04
C THR A 7 -21.67 5.37 -1.27
N ALA A 8 -22.51 4.51 -0.67
CA ALA A 8 -22.03 3.33 0.04
C ALA A 8 -21.33 2.35 -0.92
N TRP A 9 -21.87 2.13 -2.11
CA TRP A 9 -21.23 1.30 -3.13
C TRP A 9 -19.89 1.87 -3.62
N VAL A 10 -19.81 3.19 -3.80
CA VAL A 10 -18.56 3.86 -4.16
C VAL A 10 -17.50 3.67 -3.07
N MET A 11 -17.85 3.90 -1.80
CA MET A 11 -16.91 3.75 -0.69
C MET A 11 -16.47 2.30 -0.48
N PHE A 12 -17.40 1.35 -0.57
CA PHE A 12 -17.09 -0.08 -0.57
C PHE A 12 -16.10 -0.41 -1.71
N GLY A 13 -16.38 0.07 -2.93
CA GLY A 13 -15.49 -0.12 -4.08
C GLY A 13 -14.07 0.42 -3.83
N LEU A 14 -13.95 1.62 -3.25
CA LEU A 14 -12.66 2.21 -2.87
C LEU A 14 -11.91 1.38 -1.82
N ASN A 15 -12.63 0.85 -0.82
CA ASN A 15 -12.08 -0.02 0.21
C ASN A 15 -11.56 -1.36 -0.33
N ILE A 16 -11.99 -1.78 -1.52
CA ILE A 16 -11.43 -2.96 -2.21
C ILE A 16 -10.31 -2.55 -3.16
N VAL A 17 -10.57 -1.61 -4.07
CA VAL A 17 -9.66 -1.26 -5.17
C VAL A 17 -8.34 -0.72 -4.64
N THR A 18 -8.36 0.12 -3.61
CA THR A 18 -7.15 0.76 -3.08
C THR A 18 -6.15 -0.25 -2.50
N PRO A 19 -6.48 -1.07 -1.48
CA PRO A 19 -5.53 -2.02 -0.91
C PRO A 19 -5.11 -3.10 -1.92
N VAL A 20 -6.02 -3.56 -2.80
CA VAL A 20 -5.68 -4.50 -3.89
C VAL A 20 -4.63 -3.89 -4.81
N SER A 21 -4.85 -2.67 -5.29
CA SER A 21 -3.95 -1.99 -6.23
C SER A 21 -2.56 -1.79 -5.62
N VAL A 22 -2.49 -1.40 -4.34
CA VAL A 22 -1.22 -1.21 -3.64
C VAL A 22 -0.51 -2.54 -3.42
N ALA A 23 -1.23 -3.58 -2.98
CA ALA A 23 -0.65 -4.91 -2.78
C ALA A 23 -0.11 -5.50 -4.09
N VAL A 24 -0.88 -5.43 -5.18
CA VAL A 24 -0.46 -5.92 -6.51
C VAL A 24 0.72 -5.13 -7.02
N THR A 25 0.68 -3.80 -6.95
CA THR A 25 1.79 -2.94 -7.40
C THR A 25 3.05 -3.26 -6.60
N SER A 26 2.96 -3.33 -5.27
CA SER A 26 4.11 -3.64 -4.41
C SER A 26 4.67 -5.03 -4.71
N LEU A 27 3.81 -6.03 -4.93
CA LEU A 27 4.24 -7.37 -5.32
C LEU A 27 4.97 -7.38 -6.66
N VAL A 28 4.38 -6.78 -7.70
CA VAL A 28 4.96 -6.76 -9.04
C VAL A 28 6.31 -6.04 -9.03
N GLN A 29 6.38 -4.88 -8.36
CA GLN A 29 7.59 -4.05 -8.29
C GLN A 29 8.68 -4.64 -7.38
N SER A 30 8.34 -5.60 -6.51
CA SER A 30 9.31 -6.33 -5.68
C SER A 30 10.10 -7.42 -6.42
N ARG A 31 9.69 -7.76 -7.66
CA ARG A 31 10.27 -8.86 -8.44
C ARG A 31 11.65 -8.53 -8.98
N PRO A 32 12.54 -9.53 -9.22
CA PRO A 32 13.91 -9.30 -9.65
C PRO A 32 14.06 -8.52 -10.95
N LYS A 33 13.13 -8.72 -11.89
CA LYS A 33 13.10 -8.07 -13.22
C LYS A 33 12.48 -6.67 -13.20
N ALA A 34 11.84 -6.28 -12.10
CA ALA A 34 11.25 -4.96 -11.97
C ALA A 34 12.38 -3.92 -11.81
N LYS A 35 12.34 -2.91 -12.68
CA LYS A 35 13.25 -1.76 -12.61
C LYS A 35 12.48 -0.56 -12.04
N PRO A 36 13.16 0.41 -11.42
CA PRO A 36 12.55 1.69 -11.09
C PRO A 36 11.82 2.26 -12.31
N THR A 37 10.52 2.53 -12.18
CA THR A 37 9.70 3.07 -13.27
C THR A 37 9.17 4.45 -12.93
N HIS A 38 8.84 5.25 -13.95
CA HIS A 38 8.25 6.56 -13.74
C HIS A 38 6.74 6.52 -13.46
N TRP A 39 6.05 5.40 -13.69
CA TRP A 39 4.58 5.37 -13.72
C TRP A 39 3.92 4.63 -12.55
N ALA A 40 4.59 3.65 -11.92
CA ALA A 40 4.02 2.86 -10.84
C ALA A 40 4.99 2.63 -9.67
N GLY A 41 4.45 2.51 -8.46
CA GLY A 41 5.19 2.21 -7.24
C GLY A 41 5.53 3.45 -6.39
N ILE A 42 6.33 3.22 -5.35
CA ILE A 42 6.81 4.28 -4.44
C ILE A 42 8.00 4.97 -5.11
N ARG A 43 7.77 6.19 -5.60
CA ARG A 43 8.70 6.96 -6.46
C ARG A 43 9.32 8.13 -5.71
N VAL A 44 10.19 7.85 -4.75
CA VAL A 44 10.97 8.88 -4.05
C VAL A 44 12.45 8.70 -4.33
N ALA A 45 13.26 9.74 -4.09
CA ALA A 45 14.69 9.69 -4.38
C ALA A 45 15.38 8.46 -3.76
N ALA A 46 15.01 8.10 -2.53
CA ALA A 46 15.55 6.93 -1.84
C ALA A 46 15.26 5.61 -2.57
N THR A 47 14.03 5.40 -3.05
CA THR A 47 13.62 4.16 -3.71
C THR A 47 14.11 4.06 -5.15
N MET A 48 14.26 5.20 -5.83
CA MET A 48 14.70 5.28 -7.22
C MET A 48 16.22 5.17 -7.38
N ARG A 49 17.00 5.30 -6.30
CA ARG A 49 18.47 5.37 -6.31
C ARG A 49 19.15 4.14 -6.91
N SER A 50 18.58 2.95 -6.72
CA SER A 50 19.09 1.71 -7.28
C SER A 50 17.99 0.65 -7.43
N PRO A 51 18.15 -0.34 -8.32
CA PRO A 51 17.24 -1.49 -8.39
C PRO A 51 17.16 -2.29 -7.07
N ALA A 52 18.21 -2.26 -6.25
CA ALA A 52 18.20 -2.90 -4.94
C ALA A 52 17.28 -2.15 -3.95
N ALA A 53 17.45 -0.83 -3.84
CA ALA A 53 16.60 0.03 -3.01
C ALA A 53 15.12 -0.06 -3.42
N TRP A 54 14.86 -0.05 -4.73
CA TRP A 54 13.51 -0.23 -5.30
C TRP A 54 12.85 -1.52 -4.83
N ARG A 55 13.54 -2.65 -4.99
CA ARG A 55 13.00 -3.97 -4.63
C ARG A 55 12.80 -4.10 -3.13
N VAL A 56 13.73 -3.62 -2.31
CA VAL A 56 13.62 -3.66 -0.85
C VAL A 56 12.43 -2.85 -0.36
N ALA A 57 12.25 -1.63 -0.87
CA ALA A 57 11.09 -0.81 -0.55
C ALA A 57 9.77 -1.51 -0.91
N HIS A 58 9.65 -2.05 -2.12
CA HIS A 58 8.41 -2.69 -2.57
C HIS A 58 8.15 -4.05 -1.88
N ARG A 59 9.19 -4.77 -1.44
CA ARG A 59 9.03 -5.95 -0.56
C ARG A 59 8.51 -5.56 0.82
N ALA A 60 9.07 -4.51 1.41
CA ALA A 60 8.62 -3.97 2.69
C ALA A 60 7.17 -3.50 2.59
N ALA A 61 6.85 -2.75 1.53
CA ALA A 61 5.49 -2.30 1.23
C ALA A 61 4.51 -3.48 1.12
N PHE A 62 4.85 -4.50 0.32
CA PHE A 62 3.99 -5.67 0.11
C PHE A 62 3.75 -6.49 1.37
N ARG A 63 4.72 -6.55 2.30
CA ARG A 63 4.55 -7.27 3.56
C ARG A 63 3.42 -6.66 4.39
N TRP A 64 3.37 -5.33 4.49
CA TRP A 64 2.34 -4.65 5.27
C TRP A 64 1.02 -4.52 4.51
N SER A 65 1.04 -4.33 3.19
CA SER A 65 -0.18 -4.24 2.36
C SER A 65 -1.05 -5.50 2.42
N ARG A 66 -0.50 -6.65 2.82
CA ARG A 66 -1.30 -7.87 3.07
C ARG A 66 -2.26 -7.71 4.23
N PHE A 67 -1.88 -6.98 5.27
CA PHE A 67 -2.76 -6.69 6.40
C PHE A 67 -3.87 -5.73 5.98
N ASP A 68 -3.58 -4.73 5.17
CA ASP A 68 -4.61 -3.85 4.61
C ASP A 68 -5.56 -4.62 3.70
N LEU A 69 -5.03 -5.51 2.86
CA LEU A 69 -5.84 -6.35 1.97
C LEU A 69 -6.82 -7.22 2.76
N ILE A 70 -6.37 -7.91 3.81
CA ILE A 70 -7.24 -8.80 4.59
C ILE A 70 -8.15 -7.97 5.52
N GLY A 71 -7.58 -7.01 6.24
CA GLY A 71 -8.26 -6.23 7.26
C GLY A 71 -9.29 -5.27 6.67
N VAL A 72 -8.91 -4.43 5.71
CA VAL A 72 -9.82 -3.43 5.12
C VAL A 72 -10.86 -4.10 4.23
N CYS A 73 -10.46 -5.02 3.34
CA CYS A 73 -11.43 -5.68 2.46
C CYS A 73 -12.38 -6.59 3.26
N GLY A 74 -11.87 -7.32 4.25
CA GLY A 74 -12.69 -8.15 5.13
C GLY A 74 -13.68 -7.31 5.95
N ALA A 75 -13.21 -6.21 6.55
CA ALA A 75 -14.08 -5.30 7.29
C ALA A 75 -15.14 -4.65 6.40
N ALA A 76 -14.78 -4.21 5.19
CA ALA A 76 -15.73 -3.63 4.23
C ALA A 76 -16.81 -4.64 3.82
N LEU A 77 -16.44 -5.90 3.56
CA LEU A 77 -17.41 -6.96 3.28
C LEU A 77 -18.35 -7.20 4.47
N ILE A 78 -17.81 -7.24 5.69
CA ILE A 78 -18.62 -7.41 6.91
C ILE A 78 -19.57 -6.22 7.09
N CYS A 79 -19.10 -5.00 6.88
CA CYS A 79 -19.94 -3.80 6.92
C CYS A 79 -21.07 -3.88 5.90
N LEU A 80 -20.78 -4.22 4.64
CA LEU A 80 -21.78 -4.36 3.60
C LEU A 80 -22.87 -5.40 3.94
N LEU A 81 -22.48 -6.52 4.56
CA LEU A 81 -23.40 -7.63 4.86
C LEU A 81 -24.22 -7.42 6.14
N LEU A 82 -23.63 -6.84 7.19
CA LEU A 82 -24.22 -6.81 8.53
C LEU A 82 -24.70 -5.43 8.97
N LEU A 83 -24.17 -4.34 8.40
CA LEU A 83 -24.51 -2.99 8.85
C LEU A 83 -25.80 -2.49 8.19
N ARG A 84 -26.63 -1.80 8.98
CA ARG A 84 -27.81 -1.08 8.44
C ARG A 84 -27.36 0.04 7.51
N ALA A 85 -28.10 0.24 6.41
CA ALA A 85 -27.78 1.21 5.36
C ALA A 85 -27.48 2.64 5.88
N ARG A 86 -28.17 3.10 6.95
CA ARG A 86 -27.95 4.44 7.54
C ARG A 86 -26.54 4.66 8.11
N TRP A 87 -25.86 3.58 8.54
CA TRP A 87 -24.52 3.64 9.14
C TRP A 87 -23.43 3.19 8.18
N LEU A 88 -23.81 2.53 7.08
CA LEU A 88 -22.89 1.90 6.16
C LEU A 88 -21.91 2.91 5.56
N VAL A 89 -22.40 4.06 5.09
CA VAL A 89 -21.53 5.11 4.51
C VAL A 89 -20.49 5.58 5.52
N LEU A 90 -20.89 5.86 6.76
CA LEU A 90 -19.96 6.33 7.79
C LEU A 90 -18.90 5.27 8.11
N ALA A 91 -19.31 4.01 8.26
CA ALA A 91 -18.39 2.90 8.53
C ALA A 91 -17.39 2.71 7.39
N GLU A 92 -17.86 2.70 6.12
CA GLU A 92 -17.00 2.60 4.95
C GLU A 92 -16.02 3.78 4.84
N CYS A 93 -16.45 5.00 5.20
CA CYS A 93 -15.56 6.17 5.29
C CYS A 93 -14.47 6.03 6.35
N VAL A 94 -14.83 5.55 7.54
CA VAL A 94 -13.86 5.33 8.63
C VAL A 94 -12.86 4.25 8.22
N LEU A 95 -13.32 3.14 7.63
CA LEU A 95 -12.45 2.09 7.09
C LEU A 95 -11.51 2.63 6.03
N TYR A 96 -12.02 3.48 5.13
CA TYR A 96 -11.19 4.08 4.09
C TYR A 96 -10.12 5.02 4.67
N ALA A 97 -10.47 5.85 5.65
CA ALA A 97 -9.51 6.69 6.36
C ALA A 97 -8.42 5.87 7.06
N CYS A 98 -8.80 4.77 7.73
CA CYS A 98 -7.84 3.83 8.33
C CYS A 98 -6.91 3.21 7.27
N CYS A 99 -7.45 2.85 6.10
CA CYS A 99 -6.67 2.34 4.98
C CYS A 99 -5.61 3.38 4.53
N LEU A 100 -6.00 4.65 4.36
CA LEU A 100 -5.07 5.72 3.97
C LEU A 100 -3.95 5.94 5.01
N VAL A 101 -4.28 5.93 6.30
CA VAL A 101 -3.28 6.06 7.38
C VAL A 101 -2.30 4.89 7.36
N SER A 102 -2.81 3.66 7.24
CA SER A 102 -1.97 2.46 7.15
C SER A 102 -1.04 2.50 5.93
N LEU A 103 -1.56 2.93 4.78
CA LEU A 103 -0.79 3.11 3.54
C LEU A 103 0.31 4.16 3.68
N ALA A 104 0.03 5.27 4.36
CA ALA A 104 1.04 6.31 4.61
C ALA A 104 2.18 5.78 5.48
N LEU A 105 1.85 5.08 6.58
CA LEU A 105 2.86 4.44 7.45
C LEU A 105 3.66 3.38 6.71
N ASN A 106 2.98 2.56 5.90
CA ASN A 106 3.63 1.54 5.09
C ASN A 106 4.61 2.16 4.06
N THR A 107 4.20 3.25 3.42
CA THR A 107 5.06 4.01 2.50
C THR A 107 6.28 4.53 3.24
N TRP A 108 6.10 5.12 4.43
CA TRP A 108 7.21 5.60 5.25
C TRP A 108 8.20 4.48 5.62
N HIS A 109 7.70 3.32 6.06
CA HIS A 109 8.54 2.15 6.33
C HIS A 109 9.29 1.66 5.09
N ALA A 110 8.65 1.67 3.92
CA ALA A 110 9.29 1.29 2.67
C ALA A 110 10.42 2.25 2.27
N VAL A 111 10.23 3.56 2.47
CA VAL A 111 11.29 4.56 2.24
C VAL A 111 12.46 4.34 3.20
N LYS A 112 12.20 4.12 4.49
CA LYS A 112 13.25 3.82 5.46
C LYS A 112 14.05 2.57 5.11
N ALA A 113 13.39 1.53 4.61
CA ALA A 113 14.06 0.33 4.12
C ALA A 113 14.97 0.61 2.92
N ALA A 114 14.58 1.49 1.99
CA ALA A 114 15.42 1.91 0.88
C ALA A 114 16.61 2.78 1.31
N GLU A 115 16.40 3.71 2.24
CA GLU A 115 17.48 4.55 2.79
C GLU A 115 18.58 3.71 3.44
N ALA A 116 18.21 2.66 4.17
CA ALA A 116 19.15 1.73 4.79
C ALA A 116 20.03 0.98 3.77
N VAL A 117 19.48 0.64 2.59
CA VAL A 117 20.28 0.05 1.51
C VAL A 117 21.27 1.07 0.95
N GLY A 118 20.82 2.32 0.76
CA GLY A 118 21.65 3.39 0.23
C GLY A 118 22.84 3.74 1.14
N SER A 119 22.67 3.70 2.46
CA SER A 119 23.75 3.96 3.41
C SER A 119 24.79 2.84 3.44
N LEU A 120 24.36 1.58 3.36
CA LEU A 120 25.26 0.42 3.26
C LEU A 120 26.11 0.45 1.98
N ASP A 121 25.49 0.79 0.84
CA ASP A 121 26.20 0.95 -0.44
C ASP A 121 27.20 2.11 -0.43
N ALA A 122 26.96 3.15 0.38
CA ALA A 122 27.89 4.27 0.54
C ALA A 122 29.08 3.88 1.43
N ALA A 123 28.82 3.23 2.57
CA ALA A 123 29.85 2.75 3.49
C ALA A 123 30.78 1.73 2.81
N GLY A 124 30.23 0.75 2.08
CA GLY A 124 31.03 -0.26 1.37
C GLY A 124 31.92 0.30 0.26
N ARG A 125 31.55 1.43 -0.35
CA ARG A 125 32.42 2.15 -1.31
C ARG A 125 33.54 2.89 -0.62
N SER A 126 33.28 3.51 0.54
CA SER A 126 34.31 4.20 1.31
C SER A 126 35.40 3.28 1.83
N CYS A 127 35.11 2.00 2.09
CA CYS A 127 36.12 1.03 2.54
C CYS A 127 36.94 0.39 1.40
N ARG A 128 36.59 0.64 0.14
CA ARG A 128 37.33 0.12 -1.04
C ARG A 128 38.30 1.12 -1.66
N ASN A 129 38.20 2.39 -1.28
CA ASN A 129 39.11 3.47 -1.67
C ASN A 129 40.11 3.72 -0.55
#